data_AF-A0A962E678-F1
#
_entry.id   AF-A0A962E678-F1
#
_cell.length_a   1.000
_cell.length_b   1.000
_cell.length_c   1.000
_cell.angle_alpha   90.00
_cell.angle_beta   90.00
_cell.angle_gamma   90.00
#
_symmetry.space_group_name_H-M   'P 1'
#
loop_
_entity.id
_entity.type
_entity.pdbx_description
1 polymer ?
#
loop_
_entity_poly.entity_id
_entity_poly.type
_entity_poly.pdbx_seq_one_letter_code
_entity_poly.pdbx_strand_id
1 'polypeptide(L)'
;MAGQRTSTATGILGWFDQRLPVVDFWNQHVGQYYAPKNFNVWYYFGSLALLMLVNQIVTGIWLTMHYKPSEAEAFASVEYIMR
;
A
#
# COMPACT_ATOMS: atom_id res chain seq x y z
N MET A 1 15.13 29.75 -16.66
CA MET A 1 15.56 29.58 -15.26
C MET A 1 14.60 28.57 -14.64
N ALA A 2 15.02 27.30 -14.48
CA ALA A 2 14.13 26.25 -13.97
C ALA A 2 13.77 26.57 -12.51
N GLY A 3 12.47 26.77 -12.24
CA GLY A 3 11.97 27.14 -10.92
C GLY A 3 12.34 26.07 -9.89
N GLN A 4 13.25 26.42 -8.99
CA GLN A 4 13.70 25.55 -7.92
C GLN A 4 12.54 25.40 -6.92
N ARG A 5 11.91 24.22 -6.88
CA ARG A 5 10.83 23.91 -5.93
C ARG A 5 11.40 23.98 -4.50
N THR A 6 10.77 24.77 -3.64
CA THR A 6 11.12 24.86 -2.22
C THR A 6 10.62 23.61 -1.50
N SER A 7 11.44 22.57 -1.46
CA SER A 7 11.14 21.37 -0.67
C SER A 7 11.22 21.71 0.81
N THR A 8 10.19 21.33 1.57
CA THR A 8 10.18 21.41 3.04
C THR A 8 11.00 20.28 3.69
N ALA A 9 11.38 19.26 2.90
CA ALA A 9 12.16 18.11 3.34
C ALA A 9 13.67 18.33 3.15
N THR A 10 14.47 17.90 4.13
CA THR A 10 15.95 18.00 4.08
C THR A 10 16.57 16.63 3.80
N GLY A 11 17.77 16.62 3.20
CA GLY A 11 18.53 15.38 2.93
C GLY A 11 18.07 14.64 1.69
N ILE A 12 18.13 13.29 1.72
CA ILE A 12 17.78 12.42 0.59
C ILE A 12 16.34 12.68 0.11
N LEU A 13 15.40 12.87 1.04
CA LEU A 13 14.02 13.20 0.71
C LEU A 13 13.89 14.51 -0.05
N GLY A 14 14.63 15.56 0.34
CA GLY A 14 14.66 16.84 -0.38
C GLY A 14 15.29 16.73 -1.78
N TRP A 15 16.31 15.89 -1.94
CA TRP A 15 16.92 15.61 -3.25
C TRP A 15 15.96 14.92 -4.21
N PHE A 16 15.12 13.99 -3.70
CA PHE A 16 14.06 13.36 -4.48
C PHE A 16 12.93 14.32 -4.79
N ASP A 17 12.48 15.10 -3.81
CA ASP A 17 11.37 16.05 -3.95
C ASP A 17 11.68 17.16 -4.98
N GLN A 18 12.95 17.58 -5.06
CA GLN A 18 13.42 18.49 -6.12
C GLN A 18 13.29 17.91 -7.54
N ARG A 19 13.34 16.57 -7.69
CA ARG A 19 13.25 15.88 -9.00
C ARG A 19 11.83 15.42 -9.32
N LEU A 20 11.13 14.89 -8.32
CA LEU A 20 9.77 14.40 -8.39
C LEU A 20 9.02 14.91 -7.16
N PRO A 21 7.89 15.62 -7.31
CA PRO A 21 7.18 16.27 -6.19
C PRO A 21 6.41 15.23 -5.34
N VAL A 22 7.14 14.37 -4.65
CA VAL A 22 6.60 13.26 -3.85
C VAL A 22 5.90 13.75 -2.59
N VAL A 23 6.45 14.78 -1.94
CA VAL A 23 5.88 15.32 -0.70
C VAL A 23 4.60 16.10 -1.01
N ASP A 24 4.62 16.92 -2.06
CA ASP A 24 3.43 17.66 -2.52
C ASP A 24 2.31 16.71 -2.93
N PHE A 25 2.64 15.65 -3.68
CA PHE A 25 1.66 14.63 -4.08
C PHE A 25 1.01 13.95 -2.87
N TRP A 26 1.83 13.56 -1.88
CA TRP A 26 1.34 12.95 -0.64
C TRP A 26 0.42 13.89 0.15
N ASN A 27 0.83 15.15 0.31
CA ASN A 27 0.05 16.13 1.05
C ASN A 27 -1.31 16.40 0.38
N GLN A 28 -1.35 16.48 -0.96
CA GLN A 28 -2.58 16.73 -1.70
C GLN A 28 -3.58 15.56 -1.65
N HIS A 29 -3.10 14.31 -1.73
CA HIS A 29 -3.97 13.15 -1.90
C HIS A 29 -4.24 12.37 -0.62
N VAL A 30 -3.33 12.44 0.36
CA VAL A 30 -3.39 11.59 1.56
C VAL A 30 -3.38 12.44 2.83
N GLY A 31 -2.39 13.30 3.00
CA GLY A 31 -2.11 13.94 4.28
C GLY A 31 -3.02 15.11 4.65
N GLN A 32 -3.38 15.95 3.68
CA GLN A 32 -4.15 17.19 3.92
C GLN A 32 -5.49 17.22 3.18
N TYR A 33 -5.96 16.06 2.71
CA TYR A 33 -7.26 16.00 2.06
C TYR A 33 -8.38 16.34 3.07
N TYR A 34 -9.23 17.30 2.72
CA TYR A 34 -10.29 17.74 3.61
C TYR A 34 -11.33 16.64 3.82
N ALA A 35 -11.46 16.19 5.06
CA ALA A 35 -12.36 15.12 5.44
C ALA A 35 -13.60 15.72 6.17
N PRO A 36 -14.84 15.50 5.67
CA PRO A 36 -16.05 16.03 6.30
C PRO A 36 -16.19 15.61 7.77
N LYS A 37 -16.59 16.52 8.66
CA LYS A 37 -16.69 16.25 10.11
C LYS A 37 -17.83 15.30 10.50
N ASN A 38 -18.75 14.99 9.58
CA ASN A 38 -19.96 14.20 9.81
C ASN A 38 -19.82 12.73 9.33
N PHE A 39 -18.64 12.12 9.49
CA PHE A 39 -18.46 10.72 9.12
C PHE A 39 -19.29 9.76 9.98
N ASN A 40 -19.90 8.79 9.32
CA ASN A 40 -20.47 7.61 9.97
C ASN A 40 -19.49 6.43 9.89
N VAL A 41 -19.82 5.32 10.56
CA VAL A 41 -18.96 4.12 10.62
C VAL A 41 -18.68 3.51 9.24
N TRP A 42 -19.57 3.70 8.26
CA TRP A 42 -19.43 3.09 6.93
C TRP A 42 -18.20 3.58 6.16
N TYR A 43 -17.73 4.79 6.44
CA TYR A 43 -16.54 5.34 5.78
C TYR A 43 -15.25 4.59 6.14
N TYR A 44 -15.21 3.86 7.25
CA TYR A 44 -14.06 3.01 7.62
C TYR A 44 -13.94 1.75 6.75
N PHE A 45 -15.01 1.27 6.13
CA PHE A 45 -14.93 0.08 5.29
C PHE A 45 -14.04 0.26 4.06
N GLY A 46 -13.90 1.49 3.55
CA GLY A 46 -12.97 1.80 2.46
C GLY A 46 -11.51 1.53 2.85
N SER A 47 -11.05 2.09 3.98
CA SER A 47 -9.69 1.84 4.46
C SER A 47 -9.48 0.41 4.95
N LEU A 48 -10.52 -0.20 5.53
CA LEU A 48 -10.49 -1.63 5.90
C LEU A 48 -10.33 -2.52 4.67
N ALA A 49 -11.02 -2.22 3.56
CA ALA A 49 -10.86 -2.96 2.31
C ALA A 49 -9.45 -2.81 1.73
N LEU A 50 -8.84 -1.62 1.81
CA LEU A 50 -7.43 -1.42 1.44
C LEU A 50 -6.50 -2.28 2.30
N LEU A 51 -6.71 -2.29 3.61
CA LEU A 51 -5.93 -3.13 4.53
C LEU A 51 -6.06 -4.62 4.18
N MET A 52 -7.29 -5.08 3.93
CA MET A 52 -7.53 -6.48 3.54
C MET A 52 -6.87 -6.81 2.21
N LEU A 53 -6.92 -5.91 1.23
CA LEU A 53 -6.24 -6.10 -0.06
C LEU A 53 -4.73 -6.27 0.12
N VAL A 54 -4.07 -5.38 0.87
CA VAL A 54 -2.63 -5.50 1.13
C VAL A 54 -2.32 -6.82 1.86
N ASN A 55 -3.12 -7.18 2.86
CA ASN A 55 -2.97 -8.43 3.57
C ASN A 55 -3.06 -9.64 2.62
N GLN A 56 -4.07 -9.69 1.75
CA GLN A 56 -4.26 -10.77 0.78
C GLN A 56 -3.13 -10.85 -0.26
N ILE A 57 -2.57 -9.72 -0.68
CA ILE A 57 -1.42 -9.73 -1.60
C ILE A 57 -0.20 -10.31 -0.88
N VAL A 58 0.10 -9.87 0.34
CA VAL A 58 1.28 -10.33 1.09
C VAL A 58 1.16 -11.80 1.44
N THR A 59 0.05 -12.22 2.06
CA THR A 59 -0.16 -13.63 2.43
C THR A 59 -0.35 -14.51 1.20
N GLY A 60 -1.00 -14.01 0.15
CA GLY A 60 -1.16 -14.72 -1.12
C GLY A 60 0.19 -15.00 -1.79
N ILE A 61 1.07 -14.00 -1.89
CA ILE A 61 2.44 -14.20 -2.41
C ILE A 61 3.16 -15.27 -1.58
N TRP A 62 3.09 -15.18 -0.25
CA TRP A 62 3.68 -16.17 0.63
C TRP A 62 3.15 -17.59 0.35
N LEU A 63 1.83 -17.76 0.23
CA LEU A 63 1.22 -19.04 -0.06
C LEU A 63 1.63 -19.58 -1.44
N THR A 64 1.74 -18.72 -2.47
CA THR A 64 2.14 -19.16 -3.81
C THR A 64 3.56 -19.70 -3.91
N MET A 65 4.45 -19.34 -2.97
CA MET A 65 5.80 -19.91 -2.91
C MET A 65 5.81 -21.40 -2.50
N HIS A 66 4.76 -21.86 -1.82
CA HIS A 66 4.66 -23.22 -1.27
C HIS A 66 3.53 -24.05 -1.89
N TYR A 67 2.53 -23.40 -2.48
CA TYR A 67 1.41 -24.06 -3.14
C TYR A 67 1.82 -24.67 -4.48
N LYS A 68 1.35 -25.90 -4.74
CA LYS A 68 1.56 -26.59 -6.01
C LYS A 68 0.26 -26.69 -6.82
N PRO A 69 0.15 -26.03 -7.99
CA PRO A 69 -1.09 -26.02 -8.77
C PRO A 69 -1.22 -27.27 -9.67
N SER A 70 -1.48 -28.43 -9.07
CA SER A 70 -1.74 -29.69 -9.79
C SER A 70 -2.86 -30.48 -9.13
N GLU A 71 -3.69 -31.17 -9.92
CA GLU A 71 -4.82 -31.96 -9.41
C GLU A 71 -4.39 -33.01 -8.37
N ALA A 72 -3.20 -33.58 -8.53
CA ALA A 72 -2.66 -34.59 -7.61
C ALA A 72 -1.99 -33.99 -6.35
N GLU A 73 -1.40 -32.80 -6.46
CA GLU A 73 -0.53 -32.23 -5.42
C GLU A 73 -1.12 -31.03 -4.67
N ALA A 74 -2.22 -30.44 -5.16
CA ALA A 74 -2.82 -29.24 -4.57
C ALA A 74 -3.17 -29.45 -3.09
N PHE A 75 -3.87 -30.54 -2.76
CA PHE A 75 -4.25 -30.84 -1.37
C PHE A 75 -3.02 -31.10 -0.49
N ALA A 76 -2.08 -31.92 -0.97
CA ALA A 76 -0.87 -32.26 -0.23
C ALA A 76 0.00 -31.01 0.04
N SER A 77 0.08 -30.07 -0.91
CA SER A 77 0.81 -28.82 -0.73
C SER A 77 0.19 -27.91 0.34
N VAL A 78 -1.14 -27.91 0.48
CA VAL A 78 -1.82 -27.17 1.56
C VAL A 78 -1.62 -27.84 2.91
N GLU A 79 -1.66 -29.17 2.99
CA GLU A 79 -1.36 -29.89 4.23
C GLU A 79 0.08 -29.62 4.70
N TYR A 80 1.04 -29.55 3.77
CA TYR A 80 2.42 -29.16 4.06
C TYR A 80 2.57 -27.73 4.60
N ILE A 81 1.73 -26.78 4.16
CA ILE A 81 1.76 -25.41 4.70
C ILE A 81 1.22 -25.36 6.14
N MET A 82 0.30 -26.26 6.49
CA MET A 82 -0.37 -26.26 7.79
C MET A 82 0.38 -26.99 8.91
N ARG A 83 1.21 -27.99 8.58
CA ARG A 83 1.91 -28.87 9.54
C ARG A 83 3.41 -28.70 9.47
#